data_AF-A0AAE0L2A8-F1
#
_entry.id   AF-A0AAE0L2A8-F1
#
_cell.length_a   1.000
_cell.length_b   1.000
_cell.length_c   1.000
_cell.angle_alpha   90.00
_cell.angle_beta   90.00
_cell.angle_gamma   90.00
#
_symmetry.space_group_name_H-M   'P 1'
#
loop_
_entity.id
_entity.type
_entity.pdbx_description
1 polymer ?
#
loop_
_entity_poly.entity_id
_entity_poly.type
_entity_poly.pdbx_seq_one_letter_code
_entity_poly.pdbx_strand_id
1 'polypeptide(L)'
;MGTLASAPSEPYQESLQSHQAFALKLEGDRLYDASRPREALRSYEKALEYHDVFVDAGAAWGAAAAYEALGEYEAAVRAYDISIKSRRDALPVFERAQALRQLHRWGEAREGYLEAADRFNMEYRDKRRAEASRAQAAFCAFEFGDVALAESELERMSRRIVSSDLYVAHATVLYAAGDRSKAESVYSDACELPNAQCGHYRDGDTQWLLEYRRWTPKLVSALDDFINLR
;
A
#
# COMPACT_ATOMS: atom_id res chain seq x y z
N MET A 1 -58.86 7.03 -24.15
CA MET A 1 -58.01 8.15 -23.70
C MET A 1 -56.75 7.54 -23.10
N GLY A 2 -55.70 7.41 -23.91
CA GLY A 2 -54.41 6.91 -23.44
C GLY A 2 -53.67 8.05 -22.75
N THR A 3 -53.50 7.96 -21.44
CA THR A 3 -52.58 8.80 -20.68
C THR A 3 -51.17 8.50 -21.16
N LEU A 4 -50.61 9.37 -21.99
CA LEU A 4 -49.18 9.41 -22.24
C LEU A 4 -48.52 9.73 -20.90
N ALA A 5 -47.87 8.74 -20.29
CA ALA A 5 -47.01 8.99 -19.14
C ALA A 5 -45.95 10.00 -19.58
N SER A 6 -46.04 11.22 -19.05
CA SER A 6 -45.05 12.28 -19.26
C SER A 6 -43.68 11.75 -18.85
N ALA A 7 -42.66 12.00 -19.67
CA ALA A 7 -41.29 11.60 -19.34
C ALA A 7 -40.90 12.18 -17.96
N PRO A 8 -40.19 11.41 -17.12
CA PRO A 8 -39.76 11.87 -15.81
C PRO A 8 -38.89 13.13 -15.93
N SER A 9 -39.01 14.04 -14.96
CA SER A 9 -38.21 15.27 -14.90
C SER A 9 -36.72 14.97 -14.75
N GLU A 10 -35.85 15.88 -15.21
CA GLU A 10 -34.40 15.73 -15.12
C GLU A 10 -33.90 15.41 -13.69
N PRO A 11 -34.38 16.08 -12.61
CA PRO A 11 -33.95 15.74 -11.25
C PRO A 11 -34.35 14.32 -10.81
N TYR A 12 -35.46 13.80 -11.34
CA TYR A 12 -35.88 12.43 -11.07
C TYR A 12 -34.99 11.42 -11.81
N GLN A 13 -34.60 11.74 -13.05
CA GLN A 13 -33.70 10.90 -13.85
C GLN A 13 -32.30 10.84 -13.22
N GLU A 14 -31.75 11.98 -12.79
CA GLU A 14 -30.47 12.05 -12.06
C GLU A 14 -30.51 11.24 -10.75
N SER A 15 -31.60 11.39 -9.98
CA SER A 15 -31.78 10.59 -8.76
C SER A 15 -31.84 9.10 -9.05
N LEU A 16 -32.54 8.68 -10.11
CA LEU A 16 -32.62 7.27 -10.50
C LEU A 16 -31.26 6.71 -10.93
N GLN A 17 -30.50 7.48 -11.72
CA GLN A 17 -29.13 7.12 -12.12
C GLN A 17 -28.21 6.97 -10.91
N SER A 18 -28.28 7.89 -9.95
CA SER A 18 -27.51 7.82 -8.71
C SER A 18 -27.82 6.56 -7.89
N HIS A 19 -29.10 6.21 -7.73
CA HIS A 19 -29.50 4.96 -7.05
C HIS A 19 -29.01 3.71 -7.80
N GLN A 20 -29.03 3.72 -9.14
CA GLN A 20 -28.52 2.61 -9.95
C GLN A 20 -27.01 2.44 -9.81
N ALA A 21 -26.25 3.54 -9.87
CA ALA A 21 -24.80 3.54 -9.66
C ALA A 21 -24.45 2.97 -8.28
N PHE A 22 -25.15 3.42 -7.23
CA PHE A 22 -24.95 2.94 -5.87
C PHE A 22 -25.26 1.45 -5.72
N ALA A 23 -26.37 0.98 -6.30
CA ALA A 23 -26.74 -0.44 -6.28
C ALA A 23 -25.69 -1.33 -6.98
N LEU A 24 -25.16 -0.89 -8.12
CA LEU A 24 -24.08 -1.58 -8.83
C LEU A 24 -22.79 -1.63 -8.02
N LYS A 25 -22.42 -0.53 -7.37
CA LYS A 25 -21.27 -0.50 -6.47
C LYS A 25 -21.42 -1.51 -5.33
N LEU A 26 -22.58 -1.55 -4.68
CA LEU A 26 -22.84 -2.52 -3.60
C LEU A 26 -22.84 -3.97 -4.07
N GLU A 27 -23.36 -4.23 -5.27
CA GLU A 27 -23.27 -5.57 -5.88
C GLU A 27 -21.80 -5.93 -6.17
N GLY A 28 -20.99 -4.97 -6.61
CA GLY A 28 -19.55 -5.11 -6.74
C GLY A 28 -18.89 -5.55 -5.43
N ASP A 29 -19.18 -4.85 -4.33
CA ASP A 29 -18.64 -5.18 -3.00
C ASP A 29 -19.02 -6.60 -2.58
N ARG A 30 -20.30 -6.96 -2.73
CA ARG A 30 -20.80 -8.29 -2.38
C ARG A 30 -20.12 -9.40 -3.19
N LEU A 31 -19.86 -9.15 -4.48
CA LEU A 31 -19.15 -10.09 -5.35
C LEU A 31 -17.67 -10.20 -4.99
N TYR A 32 -17.04 -9.08 -4.64
CA TYR A 32 -15.65 -9.05 -4.21
C TYR A 32 -15.46 -9.84 -2.91
N ASP A 33 -16.32 -9.62 -1.91
CA ASP A 33 -16.36 -10.35 -0.65
C ASP A 33 -16.63 -11.86 -0.84
N ALA A 34 -17.32 -12.22 -1.93
CA ALA A 34 -17.53 -13.61 -2.34
C ALA A 34 -16.36 -14.20 -3.15
N SER A 35 -15.19 -13.54 -3.18
CA SER A 35 -14.00 -13.93 -3.94
C SER A 35 -14.26 -14.08 -5.45
N ARG A 36 -15.12 -13.24 -6.02
CA ARG A 36 -15.45 -13.19 -7.46
C ARG A 36 -14.98 -11.88 -8.12
N PRO A 37 -13.66 -11.58 -8.12
CA PRO A 37 -13.14 -10.26 -8.49
C PRO A 37 -13.47 -9.85 -9.93
N ARG A 38 -13.47 -10.77 -10.90
CA ARG A 38 -13.86 -10.45 -12.29
C ARG A 38 -15.31 -10.00 -12.43
N GLU A 39 -16.18 -10.49 -11.55
CA GLU A 39 -17.61 -10.14 -11.59
C GLU A 39 -17.87 -8.86 -10.83
N ALA A 40 -17.20 -8.69 -9.69
CA ALA A 40 -17.17 -7.44 -8.95
C ALA A 40 -16.73 -6.28 -9.84
N LEU A 41 -15.64 -6.47 -10.60
CA LEU A 41 -15.11 -5.47 -11.49
C LEU A 41 -16.13 -5.00 -12.53
N ARG A 42 -16.87 -5.92 -13.17
CA ARG A 42 -17.95 -5.54 -14.11
C ARG A 42 -19.02 -4.69 -13.45
N SER A 43 -19.34 -4.93 -12.18
CA SER A 43 -20.32 -4.13 -11.44
C SER A 43 -19.76 -2.74 -11.11
N TYR A 44 -18.49 -2.65 -10.69
CA TYR A 44 -17.84 -1.36 -10.41
C TYR A 44 -17.65 -0.51 -11.67
N GLU A 45 -17.19 -1.09 -12.78
CA GLU A 45 -17.04 -0.39 -14.06
C GLU A 45 -18.38 0.16 -14.53
N LYS A 46 -19.45 -0.64 -14.46
CA LYS A 46 -20.81 -0.16 -14.76
C LYS A 46 -21.28 0.94 -13.81
N ALA A 47 -20.91 0.90 -12.53
CA ALA A 47 -21.23 1.98 -11.60
C ALA A 47 -20.53 3.29 -12.02
N LEU A 48 -19.27 3.21 -12.44
CA LEU A 48 -18.46 4.35 -12.90
C LEU A 48 -18.96 4.96 -14.22
N GLU A 49 -19.66 4.20 -15.06
CA GLU A 49 -20.30 4.70 -16.29
C GLU A 49 -21.41 5.73 -16.02
N TYR A 50 -21.97 5.77 -14.80
CA TYR A 50 -22.98 6.77 -14.42
C TYR A 50 -22.37 8.13 -14.05
N HIS A 51 -21.05 8.21 -13.86
CA HIS A 51 -20.33 9.44 -13.50
C HIS A 51 -20.93 10.15 -12.28
N ASP A 52 -21.28 9.37 -11.25
CA ASP A 52 -21.89 9.89 -10.02
C ASP A 52 -20.79 10.25 -9.02
N VAL A 53 -20.67 11.54 -8.70
CA VAL A 53 -19.60 12.06 -7.83
C VAL A 53 -19.59 11.47 -6.41
N PHE A 54 -20.72 10.95 -5.92
CA PHE A 54 -20.82 10.32 -4.61
C PHE A 54 -20.49 8.82 -4.64
N VAL A 55 -20.64 8.18 -5.80
CA VAL A 55 -20.38 6.74 -5.98
C VAL A 55 -18.99 6.48 -6.55
N ASP A 56 -18.53 7.30 -7.50
CA ASP A 56 -17.35 7.05 -8.32
C ASP A 56 -16.11 6.75 -7.49
N ALA A 57 -15.87 7.52 -6.43
CA ALA A 57 -14.69 7.32 -5.61
C ALA A 57 -14.71 5.96 -4.86
N GLY A 58 -15.89 5.51 -4.44
CA GLY A 58 -16.09 4.22 -3.79
C GLY A 58 -16.07 3.05 -4.78
N ALA A 59 -16.67 3.22 -5.96
CA ALA A 59 -16.63 2.22 -7.03
C ALA A 59 -15.20 2.04 -7.57
N ALA A 60 -14.46 3.12 -7.77
CA ALA A 60 -13.06 3.08 -8.20
C ALA A 60 -12.14 2.43 -7.17
N TRP A 61 -12.37 2.66 -5.87
CA TRP A 61 -11.66 1.94 -4.80
C TRP A 61 -11.91 0.42 -4.88
N GLY A 62 -13.18 0.01 -5.02
CA GLY A 62 -13.53 -1.41 -5.17
C GLY A 62 -12.96 -2.04 -6.44
N ALA A 63 -13.01 -1.32 -7.57
CA ALA A 63 -12.40 -1.76 -8.83
C ALA A 63 -10.90 -1.94 -8.69
N ALA A 64 -10.21 -1.01 -8.01
CA ALA A 64 -8.77 -1.11 -7.78
C ALA A 64 -8.39 -2.37 -6.99
N ALA A 65 -9.10 -2.65 -5.89
CA ALA A 65 -8.90 -3.87 -5.10
C ALA A 65 -9.18 -5.14 -5.92
N ALA A 66 -10.22 -5.13 -6.77
CA ALA A 66 -10.52 -6.23 -7.68
C ALA A 66 -9.42 -6.47 -8.72
N TYR A 67 -8.84 -5.40 -9.29
CA TYR A 67 -7.69 -5.50 -10.20
C TYR A 67 -6.45 -6.06 -9.49
N GLU A 68 -6.16 -5.63 -8.25
CA GLU A 68 -5.03 -6.19 -7.49
C GLU A 68 -5.18 -7.68 -7.20
N ALA A 69 -6.39 -8.12 -6.84
CA ALA A 69 -6.69 -9.54 -6.63
C ALA A 69 -6.51 -10.38 -7.92
N LEU A 70 -6.55 -9.74 -9.09
CA LEU A 70 -6.30 -10.36 -10.39
C LEU A 70 -4.85 -10.20 -10.87
N GLY A 71 -4.01 -9.47 -10.14
CA GLY A 71 -2.63 -9.14 -10.53
C GLY A 71 -2.52 -8.05 -11.61
N GLU A 72 -3.60 -7.33 -11.89
CA GLU A 72 -3.67 -6.28 -12.92
C GLU A 72 -3.26 -4.91 -12.34
N TYR A 73 -2.01 -4.81 -11.89
CA TYR A 73 -1.56 -3.69 -11.06
C TYR A 73 -1.59 -2.32 -11.78
N GLU A 74 -1.35 -2.23 -13.10
CA GLU A 74 -1.50 -0.95 -13.81
C GLU A 74 -2.94 -0.45 -13.81
N ALA A 75 -3.92 -1.35 -13.91
CA ALA A 75 -5.33 -1.00 -13.84
C ALA A 75 -5.72 -0.60 -12.42
N ALA A 76 -5.20 -1.30 -11.41
CA ALA A 76 -5.36 -0.92 -10.01
C ALA A 76 -4.85 0.51 -9.72
N VAL A 77 -3.64 0.86 -10.19
CA VAL A 77 -3.08 2.21 -10.02
C VAL A 77 -4.01 3.28 -10.63
N ARG A 78 -4.52 3.06 -11.85
CA ARG A 78 -5.45 4.01 -12.49
C ARG A 78 -6.76 4.14 -11.72
N ALA A 79 -7.30 3.05 -11.20
CA ALA A 79 -8.53 3.06 -10.42
C ALA A 79 -8.32 3.75 -9.05
N TYR A 80 -7.19 3.52 -8.38
CA TYR A 80 -6.83 4.28 -7.18
C TYR A 80 -6.67 5.77 -7.46
N ASP A 81 -6.05 6.17 -8.59
CA ASP A 81 -5.95 7.58 -8.99
C ASP A 81 -7.33 8.25 -9.11
N ILE A 82 -8.35 7.52 -9.60
CA ILE A 82 -9.73 8.02 -9.64
C ILE A 82 -10.29 8.17 -8.22
N SER A 83 -10.12 7.16 -7.37
CA SER A 83 -10.61 7.19 -5.98
C SER A 83 -10.00 8.34 -5.16
N ILE A 84 -8.69 8.58 -5.31
CA ILE A 84 -7.94 9.60 -4.56
C ILE A 84 -8.38 11.02 -4.93
N LYS A 85 -8.84 11.28 -6.16
CA LYS A 85 -9.23 12.64 -6.60
C LYS A 85 -10.32 13.27 -5.73
N SER A 86 -11.24 12.46 -5.23
CA SER A 86 -12.41 12.92 -4.45
C SER A 86 -12.35 12.50 -2.99
N ARG A 87 -11.32 11.74 -2.57
CA ARG A 87 -11.13 11.28 -1.19
C ARG A 87 -9.83 11.80 -0.59
N ARG A 88 -9.91 12.30 0.64
CA ARG A 88 -8.71 12.69 1.40
C ARG A 88 -8.04 11.51 2.13
N ASP A 89 -8.69 10.35 2.06
CA ASP A 89 -8.30 9.12 2.73
C ASP A 89 -6.84 8.70 2.46
N ALA A 90 -6.18 8.21 3.50
CA ALA A 90 -4.85 7.65 3.41
C ALA A 90 -4.80 6.25 2.74
N LEU A 91 -5.85 5.44 2.88
CA LEU A 91 -5.85 4.04 2.42
C LEU A 91 -5.72 3.89 0.89
N PRO A 92 -6.50 4.60 0.05
CA PRO A 92 -6.31 4.60 -1.41
C PRO A 92 -4.88 4.95 -1.84
N VAL A 93 -4.24 5.89 -1.17
CA VAL A 93 -2.85 6.30 -1.48
C VAL A 93 -1.86 5.19 -1.10
N PHE A 94 -2.06 4.57 0.05
CA PHE A 94 -1.22 3.46 0.51
C PHE A 94 -1.31 2.26 -0.44
N GLU A 95 -2.52 1.81 -0.79
CA GLU A 95 -2.67 0.64 -1.68
C GLU A 95 -2.20 0.93 -3.11
N ARG A 96 -2.35 2.18 -3.58
CA ARG A 96 -1.72 2.60 -4.84
C ARG A 96 -0.20 2.44 -4.81
N ALA A 97 0.44 2.82 -3.70
CA ALA A 97 1.88 2.64 -3.52
C ALA A 97 2.26 1.15 -3.51
N GLN A 98 1.42 0.29 -2.94
CA GLN A 98 1.58 -1.17 -2.96
C GLN A 98 1.48 -1.73 -4.38
N ALA A 99 0.49 -1.31 -5.17
CA ALA A 99 0.37 -1.70 -6.57
C ALA A 99 1.59 -1.23 -7.41
N LEU A 100 2.06 0.00 -7.20
CA LEU A 100 3.29 0.52 -7.83
C LEU A 100 4.53 -0.28 -7.45
N ARG A 101 4.59 -0.76 -6.20
CA ARG A 101 5.65 -1.65 -5.71
C ARG A 101 5.69 -2.97 -6.48
N GLN A 102 4.51 -3.57 -6.74
CA GLN A 102 4.40 -4.80 -7.54
C GLN A 102 4.82 -4.59 -9.01
N LEU A 103 4.70 -3.35 -9.50
CA LEU A 103 5.18 -2.94 -10.81
C LEU A 103 6.66 -2.53 -10.83
N HIS A 104 7.38 -2.67 -9.73
CA HIS A 104 8.77 -2.22 -9.57
C HIS A 104 8.98 -0.72 -9.84
N ARG A 105 7.92 0.10 -9.71
CA ARG A 105 7.97 1.57 -9.84
C ARG A 105 8.34 2.18 -8.48
N TRP A 106 9.53 1.84 -8.00
CA TRP A 106 9.96 2.07 -6.62
C TRP A 106 9.97 3.55 -6.20
N GLY A 107 10.38 4.45 -7.09
CA GLY A 107 10.37 5.90 -6.82
C GLY A 107 8.97 6.44 -6.57
N GLU A 108 8.01 6.06 -7.41
CA GLU A 108 6.62 6.48 -7.27
C GLU A 108 5.93 5.80 -6.08
N ALA A 109 6.25 4.53 -5.83
CA ALA A 109 5.78 3.82 -4.64
C ALA A 109 6.26 4.52 -3.35
N ARG A 110 7.54 4.91 -3.30
CA ARG A 110 8.11 5.68 -2.18
C ARG A 110 7.35 6.97 -1.94
N GLU A 111 7.12 7.77 -2.98
CA GLU A 111 6.37 9.03 -2.87
C GLU A 111 4.95 8.78 -2.34
N GLY A 112 4.27 7.76 -2.88
CA GLY A 112 2.93 7.36 -2.41
C GLY A 112 2.91 6.94 -0.94
N TYR A 113 3.90 6.18 -0.47
CA TYR A 113 3.98 5.81 0.96
C TYR A 113 4.21 7.01 1.88
N LEU A 114 5.03 7.98 1.47
CA LEU A 114 5.24 9.20 2.25
C LEU A 114 3.96 10.03 2.32
N GLU A 115 3.26 10.18 1.21
CA GLU A 115 1.96 10.85 1.17
C GLU A 115 0.93 10.14 2.06
N ALA A 116 0.84 8.81 1.97
CA ALA A 116 -0.04 8.01 2.82
C ALA A 116 0.31 8.21 4.31
N ALA A 117 1.60 8.24 4.67
CA ALA A 117 2.05 8.46 6.03
C ALA A 117 1.61 9.82 6.59
N ASP A 118 1.63 10.86 5.76
CA ASP A 118 1.20 12.19 6.15
C ASP A 118 -0.32 12.26 6.30
N ARG A 119 -1.08 11.63 5.40
CA ARG A 119 -2.54 11.52 5.51
C ARG A 119 -2.96 10.73 6.76
N PHE A 120 -2.32 9.60 7.07
CA PHE A 120 -2.62 8.82 8.29
C PHE A 120 -2.39 9.64 9.58
N ASN A 121 -1.36 10.49 9.59
CA ASN A 121 -1.08 11.38 10.72
C ASN A 121 -2.16 12.46 10.87
N MET A 122 -2.63 13.04 9.77
CA MET A 122 -3.59 14.16 9.78
C MET A 122 -5.02 13.70 10.05
N GLU A 123 -5.48 12.68 9.34
CA GLU A 123 -6.89 12.28 9.28
C GLU A 123 -7.30 11.40 10.46
N TYR A 124 -6.51 10.36 10.74
CA TYR A 124 -6.83 9.35 11.76
C TYR A 124 -6.00 9.47 13.04
N ARG A 125 -4.94 10.29 13.01
CA ARG A 125 -3.84 10.24 13.99
C ARG A 125 -3.31 8.80 14.19
N ASP A 126 -3.38 7.99 13.13
CA ASP A 126 -2.94 6.59 13.13
C ASP A 126 -1.42 6.55 12.94
N LYS A 127 -0.71 6.82 14.03
CA LYS A 127 0.74 6.84 14.06
C LYS A 127 1.34 5.52 13.59
N ARG A 128 0.71 4.39 13.93
CA ARG A 128 1.22 3.07 13.59
C ARG A 128 1.24 2.86 12.08
N ARG A 129 0.12 3.15 11.38
CA ARG A 129 0.09 3.06 9.90
C ARG A 129 0.97 4.10 9.24
N ALA A 130 1.08 5.29 9.82
CA ALA A 130 1.98 6.32 9.32
C ALA A 130 3.47 5.89 9.41
N GLU A 131 3.87 5.27 10.51
CA GLU A 131 5.22 4.73 10.70
C GLU A 131 5.49 3.54 9.78
N ALA A 132 4.55 2.60 9.67
CA ALA A 132 4.67 1.49 8.73
C ALA A 132 4.82 1.97 7.27
N SER A 133 4.06 3.00 6.88
CA SER A 133 4.17 3.61 5.55
C SER A 133 5.55 4.24 5.34
N ARG A 134 6.09 4.96 6.34
CA ARG A 134 7.46 5.52 6.24
C ARG A 134 8.53 4.43 6.15
N ALA A 135 8.37 3.30 6.85
CA ALA A 135 9.28 2.17 6.71
C ALA A 135 9.28 1.62 5.28
N GLN A 136 8.10 1.41 4.69
CA GLN A 136 7.95 0.98 3.30
C GLN A 136 8.57 1.97 2.30
N ALA A 137 8.47 3.28 2.56
CA ALA A 137 9.13 4.30 1.77
C ALA A 137 10.68 4.18 1.83
N ALA A 138 11.24 3.91 3.01
CA ALA A 138 12.68 3.71 3.18
C ALA A 138 13.16 2.43 2.49
N PHE A 139 12.38 1.35 2.54
CA PHE A 139 12.70 0.11 1.82
C PHE A 139 12.68 0.34 0.30
N CYS A 140 11.69 1.09 -0.21
CA CYS A 140 11.65 1.49 -1.62
C CYS A 140 12.83 2.38 -2.02
N ALA A 141 13.31 3.27 -1.14
CA ALA A 141 14.50 4.07 -1.39
C ALA A 141 15.75 3.20 -1.56
N PHE A 142 15.93 2.21 -0.69
CA PHE A 142 17.05 1.26 -0.78
C PHE A 142 16.97 0.41 -2.05
N GLU A 143 15.78 -0.10 -2.37
CA GLU A 143 15.50 -0.86 -3.59
C GLU A 143 15.87 -0.06 -4.85
N PHE A 144 15.45 1.21 -4.88
CA PHE A 144 15.76 2.15 -5.96
C PHE A 144 17.26 2.49 -6.06
N GLY A 145 18.03 2.24 -4.99
CA GLY A 145 19.49 2.46 -4.94
C GLY A 145 19.91 3.71 -4.17
N ASP A 146 18.99 4.44 -3.56
CA ASP A 146 19.31 5.58 -2.70
C ASP A 146 19.61 5.11 -1.27
N VAL A 147 20.79 4.49 -1.12
CA VAL A 147 21.25 3.88 0.14
C VAL A 147 21.38 4.93 1.25
N ALA A 148 21.91 6.12 0.94
CA ALA A 148 22.12 7.18 1.92
C ALA A 148 20.79 7.70 2.50
N LEU A 149 19.79 7.89 1.64
CA LEU A 149 18.46 8.30 2.08
C LEU A 149 17.81 7.21 2.94
N ALA A 150 17.83 5.96 2.49
CA ALA A 150 17.27 4.83 3.23
C ALA A 150 17.90 4.70 4.63
N GLU A 151 19.22 4.85 4.73
CA GLU A 151 19.95 4.81 6.00
C GLU A 151 19.47 5.91 6.94
N SER A 152 19.45 7.16 6.48
CA SER A 152 19.08 8.31 7.32
C SER A 152 17.63 8.23 7.85
N GLU A 153 16.69 7.73 7.02
CA GLU A 153 15.30 7.56 7.43
C GLU A 153 15.14 6.41 8.43
N LEU A 154 15.78 5.26 8.18
CA LEU A 154 15.75 4.12 9.08
C LEU A 154 16.42 4.45 10.42
N GLU A 155 17.54 5.18 10.41
CA GLU A 155 18.17 5.66 11.64
C GLU A 155 17.21 6.53 12.45
N ARG A 156 16.58 7.52 11.81
CA ARG A 156 15.64 8.43 12.46
C ARG A 156 14.45 7.67 13.07
N MET A 157 13.95 6.66 12.37
CA MET A 157 12.86 5.81 12.85
C MET A 157 13.30 4.93 14.02
N SER A 158 14.44 4.24 13.90
CA SER A 158 14.99 3.34 14.93
C SER A 158 15.28 4.07 16.24
N ARG A 159 15.67 5.35 16.21
CA ARG A 159 15.83 6.17 17.44
C ARG A 159 14.54 6.42 18.21
N ARG A 160 13.37 6.27 17.57
CA ARG A 160 12.06 6.62 18.13
C ARG A 160 11.16 5.41 18.35
N ILE A 161 11.36 4.35 17.58
CA ILE A 161 10.49 3.19 17.52
C ILE A 161 11.32 1.96 17.86
N VAL A 162 11.00 1.33 18.99
CA VAL A 162 11.62 0.05 19.38
C VAL A 162 10.99 -1.07 18.55
N SER A 163 11.67 -1.48 17.49
CA SER A 163 11.22 -2.53 16.58
C SER A 163 12.39 -3.32 16.03
N SER A 164 12.39 -4.63 16.23
CA SER A 164 13.42 -5.51 15.65
C SER A 164 13.44 -5.45 14.13
N ASP A 165 12.29 -5.28 13.47
CA ASP A 165 12.20 -5.16 12.01
C ASP A 165 12.91 -3.89 11.49
N LEU A 166 12.70 -2.74 12.15
CA LEU A 166 13.37 -1.49 11.79
C LEU A 166 14.88 -1.54 12.07
N TYR A 167 15.27 -2.14 13.19
CA TYR A 167 16.68 -2.21 13.56
C TYR A 167 17.44 -3.15 12.61
N VAL A 168 16.88 -4.32 12.27
CA VAL A 168 17.51 -5.24 11.32
C VAL A 168 17.55 -4.64 9.92
N ALA A 169 16.50 -3.92 9.50
CA ALA A 169 16.55 -3.18 8.23
C ALA A 169 17.64 -2.10 8.25
N HIS A 170 17.75 -1.32 9.33
CA HIS A 170 18.80 -0.31 9.47
C HIS A 170 20.20 -0.91 9.44
N ALA A 171 20.43 -1.99 10.19
CA ALA A 171 21.69 -2.74 10.16
C ALA A 171 22.03 -3.23 8.74
N THR A 172 21.04 -3.76 8.02
CA THR A 172 21.20 -4.22 6.64
C THR A 172 21.64 -3.08 5.71
N VAL A 173 21.01 -1.92 5.83
CA VAL A 173 21.36 -0.74 5.01
C VAL A 173 22.74 -0.19 5.40
N LEU A 174 23.09 -0.16 6.69
CA LEU A 174 24.43 0.23 7.16
C LEU A 174 25.51 -0.69 6.59
N TYR A 175 25.25 -2.00 6.55
CA TYR A 175 26.15 -2.97 5.95
C TYR A 175 26.34 -2.68 4.45
N ALA A 176 25.26 -2.49 3.71
CA ALA A 176 25.30 -2.14 2.29
C ALA A 176 25.98 -0.78 2.03
N ALA A 177 25.94 0.15 2.98
CA ALA A 177 26.67 1.41 2.94
C ALA A 177 28.17 1.28 3.28
N GLY A 178 28.63 0.10 3.72
CA GLY A 178 30.02 -0.20 4.06
C GLY A 178 30.38 0.01 5.53
N ASP A 179 29.44 0.39 6.40
CA ASP A 179 29.68 0.59 7.83
C ASP A 179 29.42 -0.71 8.62
N ARG A 180 30.28 -1.71 8.40
CA ARG A 180 30.12 -3.05 8.97
C ARG A 180 30.08 -3.05 10.51
N SER A 181 30.91 -2.23 11.15
CA SER A 181 30.97 -2.20 12.61
C SER A 181 29.66 -1.69 13.22
N LYS A 182 29.06 -0.63 12.66
CA LYS A 182 27.74 -0.18 13.14
C LYS A 182 26.64 -1.16 12.79
N ALA A 183 26.67 -1.76 11.60
CA ALA A 183 25.69 -2.77 11.19
C ALA A 183 25.65 -3.93 12.20
N GLU A 184 26.81 -4.48 12.58
CA GLU A 184 26.91 -5.57 13.55
C GLU A 184 26.37 -5.17 14.94
N SER A 185 26.70 -3.95 15.40
CA SER A 185 26.18 -3.42 16.67
C SER A 185 24.66 -3.31 16.65
N VAL A 186 24.09 -2.61 15.65
CA VAL A 186 22.65 -2.38 15.54
C VAL A 186 21.88 -3.70 15.39
N TYR A 187 22.42 -4.66 14.64
CA TYR A 187 21.82 -5.98 14.52
C TYR A 187 21.84 -6.76 15.84
N SER A 188 22.94 -6.68 16.60
CA SER A 188 23.03 -7.29 17.93
C SER A 188 21.97 -6.72 18.86
N ASP A 189 21.86 -5.39 18.92
CA ASP A 189 20.85 -4.69 19.73
C ASP A 189 19.42 -5.12 19.33
N ALA A 190 19.16 -5.33 18.03
CA ALA A 190 17.87 -5.78 17.54
C ALA A 190 17.48 -7.16 18.09
N CYS A 191 18.44 -8.06 18.25
CA CYS A 191 18.23 -9.43 18.73
C CYS A 191 18.12 -9.55 20.25
N GLU A 192 18.52 -8.51 20.98
CA GLU A 192 18.32 -8.42 22.44
C GLU A 192 16.91 -7.91 22.81
N LEU A 193 16.14 -7.39 21.85
CA LEU A 193 14.80 -6.89 22.11
C LEU A 193 13.84 -8.03 22.55
N PRO A 194 12.94 -7.77 23.51
CA PRO A 194 11.89 -8.70 23.87
C PRO A 194 11.01 -9.04 22.65
N ASN A 195 10.76 -10.33 22.43
CA ASN A 195 10.00 -10.85 21.28
C ASN A 195 10.65 -10.59 19.90
N ALA A 196 11.95 -10.31 19.85
CA ALA A 196 12.68 -10.27 18.59
C ALA A 196 12.59 -11.64 17.88
N GLN A 197 12.11 -11.63 16.64
CA GLN A 197 12.05 -12.82 15.79
C GLN A 197 13.40 -13.08 15.10
N CYS A 198 14.50 -13.01 15.85
CA CYS A 198 15.86 -13.15 15.32
C CYS A 198 16.24 -14.54 14.82
N GLY A 199 15.37 -15.55 15.00
CA GLY A 199 15.47 -16.80 14.24
C GLY A 199 15.25 -16.53 12.75
N HIS A 200 14.10 -15.98 12.39
CA HIS A 200 13.75 -15.71 10.99
C HIS A 200 14.76 -14.82 10.25
N TYR A 201 15.29 -13.78 10.90
CA TYR A 201 16.33 -12.95 10.29
C TYR A 201 17.60 -13.77 10.05
N ARG A 202 18.13 -14.43 11.09
CA ARG A 202 19.37 -15.21 11.04
C ARG A 202 19.32 -16.40 10.08
N ASP A 203 18.16 -17.03 9.99
CA ASP A 203 17.94 -18.21 9.13
C ASP A 203 17.73 -17.80 7.66
N GLY A 204 17.72 -16.49 7.35
CA GLY A 204 17.53 -15.98 6.00
C GLY A 204 16.15 -16.29 5.43
N ASP A 205 15.10 -16.25 6.26
CA ASP A 205 13.72 -16.59 5.88
C ASP A 205 13.13 -15.58 4.87
N THR A 206 13.54 -15.76 3.61
CA THR A 206 13.25 -14.86 2.49
C THR A 206 11.75 -14.76 2.25
N GLN A 207 11.02 -15.86 2.36
CA GLN A 207 9.58 -15.86 2.14
C GLN A 207 8.88 -15.03 3.22
N TRP A 208 9.24 -15.21 4.49
CA TRP A 208 8.69 -14.40 5.58
C TRP A 208 9.04 -12.91 5.42
N LEU A 209 10.26 -12.58 4.99
CA LEU A 209 10.66 -11.19 4.78
C LEU A 209 9.88 -10.53 3.63
N LEU A 210 9.72 -11.21 2.49
CA LEU A 210 9.03 -10.68 1.31
C LEU A 210 7.51 -10.63 1.49
N GLU A 211 6.91 -11.69 2.04
CA GLU A 211 5.46 -11.86 2.07
C GLU A 211 4.83 -11.29 3.35
N TYR A 212 5.47 -11.50 4.50
CA TYR A 212 4.93 -11.09 5.80
C TYR A 212 5.47 -9.72 6.23
N ARG A 213 6.80 -9.53 6.23
CA ARG A 213 7.43 -8.25 6.58
C ARG A 213 7.35 -7.23 5.45
N ARG A 214 7.04 -7.67 4.24
CA ARG A 214 6.93 -6.80 3.04
C ARG A 214 8.22 -6.02 2.78
N TRP A 215 9.38 -6.62 3.05
CA TRP A 215 10.65 -6.06 2.63
C TRP A 215 10.76 -6.08 1.10
N THR A 216 11.62 -5.23 0.56
CA THR A 216 11.90 -5.22 -0.88
C THR A 216 12.97 -6.26 -1.23
N PRO A 217 12.96 -6.82 -2.46
CA PRO A 217 13.86 -7.91 -2.83
C PRO A 217 15.35 -7.64 -2.60
N LYS A 218 15.84 -6.43 -2.93
CA LYS A 218 17.22 -6.06 -2.73
C LYS A 218 17.58 -5.91 -1.26
N LEU A 219 16.65 -5.45 -0.42
CA LEU A 219 16.87 -5.37 1.02
C LEU A 219 17.00 -6.76 1.64
N VAL A 220 16.19 -7.72 1.19
CA VAL A 220 16.30 -9.12 1.62
C VAL A 220 17.62 -9.73 1.16
N SER A 221 18.02 -9.51 -0.10
CA SER A 221 19.32 -9.97 -0.60
C SER A 221 20.49 -9.38 0.20
N ALA A 222 20.43 -8.09 0.55
CA ALA A 222 21.47 -7.45 1.34
C ALA A 222 21.55 -7.99 2.77
N LEU A 223 20.42 -8.40 3.36
CA LEU A 223 20.40 -9.06 4.67
C LEU A 223 21.04 -10.44 4.59
N ASP A 224 20.75 -11.21 3.53
CA ASP A 224 21.37 -12.52 3.30
C ASP A 224 22.90 -12.39 3.16
N ASP A 225 23.37 -11.42 2.37
CA ASP A 225 24.80 -11.10 2.25
C ASP A 225 25.41 -10.74 3.61
N PHE A 226 24.73 -9.91 4.40
CA PHE A 226 25.20 -9.49 5.71
C PHE A 226 25.35 -10.66 6.69
N ILE A 227 24.38 -11.58 6.72
CA ILE A 227 24.37 -12.70 7.68
C ILE A 227 25.36 -13.80 7.26
N ASN A 228 25.46 -14.11 5.97
CA ASN A 228 26.34 -15.19 5.49
C ASN A 228 27.84 -14.84 5.55
N LEU A 229 28.18 -13.56 5.74
CA LEU A 229 29.55 -13.08 5.91
C LEU A 229 29.96 -12.85 7.37
N ARG A 230 29.06 -13.14 8.31
CA ARG A 230 29.27 -13.05 9.77
C ARG A 230 29.69 -14.39 10.35
#